data_AF-A0A0G0I323-F1
#
_entry.id   AF-A0A0G0I323-F1
#
_cell.length_a   1.000
_cell.length_b   1.000
_cell.length_c   1.000
_cell.angle_alpha   90.00
_cell.angle_beta   90.00
_cell.angle_gamma   90.00
#
_symmetry.space_group_name_H-M   'P 1'
#
loop_
_entity.id
_entity.type
_entity.pdbx_description
1 polymer ?
#
loop_
_entity_poly.entity_id
_entity_poly.type
_entity_poly.pdbx_seq_one_letter_code
_entity_poly.pdbx_strand_id
1 'polypeptide(L)' 'MKTIDQLVTELKLNPQQSLVVKNYFEDLVVELLESLKQDNLQNFEETINSIRKS' A
#
# COMPACT_ATOMS: atom_id res chain seq x y z
N MET A 1 12.37 7.57 -4.80
CA MET A 1 11.01 8.15 -4.72
C MET A 1 11.15 9.61 -4.32
N LYS A 2 10.43 10.53 -4.95
CA LYS A 2 10.27 11.87 -4.39
C LYS A 2 9.47 11.74 -3.09
N THR A 3 9.83 12.46 -2.04
CA THR A 3 9.04 12.44 -0.80
C THR A 3 7.70 13.15 -1.03
N ILE A 4 6.66 12.83 -0.25
CA ILE A 4 5.39 13.56 -0.27
C ILE A 4 5.64 15.06 -0.06
N ASP A 5 6.60 15.42 0.79
CA ASP A 5 6.98 16.82 1.05
C ASP A 5 7.59 17.52 -0.18
N GLN A 6 8.39 16.80 -0.97
CA GLN A 6 8.91 17.33 -2.24
C GLN A 6 7.77 17.54 -3.25
N LEU A 7 6.82 16.61 -3.31
CA LEU A 7 5.65 16.71 -4.19
C LEU A 7 4.75 17.90 -3.80
N VAL A 8 4.50 18.09 -2.51
CA VAL A 8 3.75 19.22 -1.94
C VAL A 8 4.39 20.55 -2.36
N THR A 9 5.72 20.62 -2.31
CA THR A 9 6.48 21.82 -2.66
C THR A 9 6.43 22.10 -4.17
N GLU A 10 6.66 21.08 -5.01
CA GLU A 10 6.63 21.21 -6.47
C GLU A 10 5.24 21.61 -6.99
N LEU A 11 4.19 21.04 -6.42
CA LEU A 11 2.80 21.31 -6.79
C LEU A 11 2.22 22.56 -6.12
N LYS A 12 2.98 23.22 -5.24
CA LYS A 12 2.56 24.43 -4.49
C LYS A 12 1.24 24.22 -3.76
N LEU A 13 1.08 23.06 -3.14
CA LEU A 13 -0.15 22.72 -2.42
C LEU A 13 -0.29 23.56 -1.15
N ASN A 14 -1.51 24.00 -0.88
CA ASN A 14 -1.82 24.61 0.41
C ASN A 14 -1.90 23.53 1.51
N PRO A 15 -1.88 23.89 2.81
CA PRO A 15 -1.86 22.91 3.90
C PRO A 15 -2.99 21.87 3.87
N GLN A 16 -4.19 22.26 3.44
CA GLN A 16 -5.33 21.34 3.32
C GLN A 16 -5.16 20.37 2.14
N GLN A 17 -4.71 20.86 0.99
CA GLN A 17 -4.43 20.03 -0.18
C GLN A 17 -3.30 19.04 0.11
N SER A 18 -2.25 19.49 0.80
CA SER A 18 -1.13 18.63 1.23
C SER A 18 -1.60 17.51 2.14
N LEU A 19 -2.50 17.81 3.08
CA LEU A 19 -3.08 16.81 3.97
C LEU A 19 -3.90 15.77 3.20
N VAL A 20 -4.75 16.21 2.27
CA VAL A 20 -5.56 15.31 1.43
C VAL A 20 -4.68 14.38 0.61
N VAL A 21 -3.64 14.92 -0.03
CA VAL A 21 -2.71 14.12 -0.84
C VAL A 21 -1.94 13.13 0.04
N LYS A 22 -1.47 13.57 1.22
CA LYS A 22 -0.77 12.71 2.16
C LYS A 22 -1.65 11.54 2.61
N ASN A 23 -2.88 11.81 3.03
CA ASN A 23 -3.82 10.77 3.46
C ASN A 23 -4.11 9.79 2.33
N TYR A 24 -4.35 10.28 1.11
CA TYR A 24 -4.59 9.41 -0.05
C TYR A 24 -3.42 8.45 -0.32
N PHE A 25 -2.17 8.93 -0.24
CA PHE A 25 -1.01 8.06 -0.40
C PHE A 25 -0.82 7.09 0.76
N GLU A 26 -1.12 7.51 2.00
CA GLU A 26 -1.10 6.62 3.17
C GLU A 26 -2.12 5.49 3.02
N ASP A 27 -3.35 5.80 2.62
CA ASP A 27 -4.41 4.82 2.36
C ASP A 27 -4.00 3.84 1.25
N LEU A 28 -3.43 4.34 0.14
CA LEU A 28 -2.96 3.50 -0.96
C LEU A 28 -1.83 2.56 -0.55
N VAL A 29 -0.92 3.00 0.34
CA VAL A 29 0.13 2.14 0.88
C VAL A 29 -0.47 1.09 1.80
N VAL A 30 -1.46 1.43 2.63
CA VAL A 30 -2.17 0.46 3.47
C VAL A 30 -2.85 -0.60 2.61
N GLU A 31 -3.64 -0.20 1.60
CA GLU A 31 -4.32 -1.10 0.67
C GLU A 31 -3.34 -2.05 -0.03
N LEU A 32 -2.19 -1.53 -0.48
CA LEU A 32 -1.14 -2.35 -1.09
C LEU A 32 -0.60 -3.40 -0.12
N LEU A 33 -0.31 -3.01 1.13
CA LEU A 33 0.21 -3.93 2.15
C LEU A 33 -0.83 -4.98 2.53
N GLU A 34 -2.12 -4.63 2.56
CA GLU A 34 -3.20 -5.58 2.79
C GLU A 34 -3.34 -6.59 1.65
N SER A 35 -3.25 -6.14 0.39
CA SER A 35 -3.24 -7.02 -0.78
C SER A 35 -2.07 -8.00 -0.73
N LEU A 36 -0.85 -7.51 -0.48
CA LEU A 36 0.34 -8.37 -0.36
C LEU A 36 0.21 -9.40 0.77
N LYS A 37 -0.41 -9.01 1.89
CA LYS A 37 -0.69 -9.94 3.00
C LYS A 37 -1.66 -11.05 2.56
N GLN A 38 -2.74 -10.70 1.86
CA GLN A 38 -3.72 -11.66 1.36
C GLN A 38 -3.10 -12.64 0.36
N ASP A 39 -2.34 -12.12 -0.62
CA ASP A 39 -1.66 -12.95 -1.62
C ASP A 39 -0.70 -13.96 -0.96
N ASN A 40 0.08 -13.50 0.02
CA ASN A 40 0.98 -14.38 0.76
C ASN A 40 0.22 -15.46 1.53
N LEU A 41 -0.87 -15.10 2.23
CA LEU A 41 -1.69 -16.07 2.94
C LEU A 41 -2.28 -17.12 1.99
N GLN A 42 -2.77 -16.71 0.83
CA GLN A 42 -3.28 -17.63 -0.18
C GLN A 42 -2.20 -18.60 -0.65
N ASN A 43 -0.99 -18.11 -0.95
CA ASN A 43 0.14 -18.96 -1.36
C ASN A 43 0.50 -20.00 -0.28
N PHE A 44 0.43 -19.62 1.00
CA PHE A 44 0.63 -20.56 2.11
C PHE A 44 -0.46 -21.63 2.17
N GLU A 45 -1.74 -21.26 2.00
CA GLU A 45 -2.86 -22.20 1.97
C GLU A 45 -2.74 -23.20 0.81
N GLU A 46 -2.37 -22.73 -0.37
CA GLU A 46 -2.11 -23.58 -1.54
C GLU A 46 -0.99 -24.59 -1.25
N THR A 47 0.07 -24.15 -0.58
CA THR A 47 1.19 -25.03 -0.16
C THR A 47 0.75 -26.07 0.86
N ILE A 48 -0.05 -25.70 1.86
CA ILE A 48 -0.59 -26.67 2.84
C ILE A 48 -1.48 -27.70 2.14
N ASN A 49 -2.31 -27.24 1.20
CA ASN A 49 -3.24 -28.09 0.47
C ASN A 49 -2.51 -29.06 -0.47
N SER A 50 -1.39 -28.68 -1.09
CA SER A 50 -0.59 -29.59 -1.92
C SER A 50 0.06 -30.69 -1.09
N ILE A 51 0.55 -30.37 0.12
CA ILE A 51 1.14 -31.35 1.04
C ILE A 51 0.07 -32.34 1.53
N ARG A 52 -1.13 -31.88 1.90
CA ARG A 52 -2.22 -32.76 2.38
C ARG A 52 -2.76 -33.72 1.33
N LYS A 53 -2.64 -33.35 0.06
CA LYS A 53 -3.10 -34.16 -1.09
C LYS A 53 -2.02 -35.11 -1.62
N SER A 54 -0.79 -35.02 -1.09
CA SER A 54 0.33 -35.93 -1.37
C SER A 54 0.33 -37.08 -0.37
#